data_AF-A0A927NG57-F1
#
_entry.id   AF-A0A927NG57-F1
#
_cell.length_a   1.000
_cell.length_b   1.000
_cell.length_c   1.000
_cell.angle_alpha   90.00
_cell.angle_beta   90.00
_cell.angle_gamma   90.00
#
_symmetry.space_group_name_H-M   'P 1'
#
loop_
_entity.id
_entity.type
_entity.pdbx_description
1 polymer ?
#
loop_
_entity_poly.entity_id
_entity_poly.type
_entity_poly.pdbx_seq_one_letter_code
_entity_poly.pdbx_strand_id
1 'polypeptide(L)'
;MALKTITVKEVLLIAAAELGLYDTVRSYIEEQNETGKEETEALLRCFNLVENEVALDYLPLYAEEVVETDTGSVYYSQLSRSAVRVVKVTDEWDNDAPFRLFPEYIKTQGGRLKIRYAYAPEKKGIADESDYLTQVSPRLFAYGVAAEYCLALGIFEDAAVWDKKYKDAITATYRAKPVRVIQSRRWV
;
A
#
# COMPACT_ATOMS: atom_id res chain seq x y z
N MET A 1 18.63 -14.35 3.17
CA MET A 1 17.43 -14.22 4.02
C MET A 1 16.29 -13.84 3.10
N ALA A 2 15.37 -14.77 2.81
CA ALA A 2 14.24 -14.47 1.94
C ALA A 2 13.36 -13.41 2.63
N LEU A 3 13.03 -12.33 1.92
CA LEU A 3 12.07 -11.34 2.42
C LEU A 3 10.72 -12.07 2.50
N LYS A 4 10.13 -12.16 3.70
CA LYS A 4 8.80 -12.78 3.87
C LYS A 4 7.79 -11.83 3.25
N THR A 5 7.13 -12.25 2.17
CA THR A 5 6.02 -11.53 1.55
C THR A 5 4.77 -11.64 2.43
N ILE A 6 3.93 -10.61 2.40
CA ILE A 6 2.65 -10.59 3.12
C ILE A 6 1.59 -11.06 2.14
N THR A 7 0.98 -12.22 2.42
CA THR A 7 -0.10 -12.74 1.58
C THR A 7 -1.44 -12.19 2.04
N VAL A 8 -2.35 -11.91 1.10
CA VAL A 8 -3.71 -11.46 1.43
C VAL A 8 -4.41 -12.52 2.29
N LYS A 9 -4.29 -13.79 1.91
CA LYS A 9 -4.78 -14.93 2.72
C LYS A 9 -4.35 -14.85 4.18
N GLU A 10 -3.07 -14.60 4.48
CA GLU A 10 -2.58 -14.51 5.86
C GLU A 10 -3.29 -13.39 6.62
N VAL A 11 -3.46 -12.23 6.00
CA VAL A 11 -4.14 -11.09 6.64
C VAL A 11 -5.61 -11.38 6.90
N LEU A 12 -6.34 -11.95 5.92
CA LEU A 12 -7.76 -12.26 6.08
C LEU A 12 -8.00 -13.26 7.21
N LEU A 13 -7.14 -14.29 7.33
CA LEU A 13 -7.25 -15.27 8.40
C LEU A 13 -6.98 -14.66 9.79
N ILE A 14 -6.01 -13.74 9.89
CA ILE A 14 -5.76 -13.02 11.15
C ILE A 14 -6.96 -12.13 11.51
N ALA A 15 -7.49 -11.36 10.55
CA ALA A 15 -8.66 -10.51 10.78
C ALA A 15 -9.88 -11.36 11.20
N ALA A 16 -10.12 -12.48 10.50
CA ALA A 16 -11.20 -13.40 10.84
C ALA A 16 -11.05 -13.98 12.25
N ALA A 17 -9.82 -14.30 12.69
CA ALA A 17 -9.58 -14.76 14.06
C ALA A 17 -9.92 -13.70 15.11
N GLU A 18 -9.54 -12.45 14.87
CA GLU A 18 -9.85 -11.32 15.77
C GLU A 18 -11.37 -11.03 15.83
N LEU A 19 -12.11 -11.33 14.76
CA LEU A 19 -13.56 -11.17 14.64
C LEU A 19 -14.38 -12.40 15.07
N GLY A 20 -13.73 -13.52 15.42
CA GLY A 20 -14.41 -14.78 15.74
C GLY A 20 -15.01 -15.51 14.54
N LEU A 21 -14.58 -15.19 13.32
CA LEU A 21 -15.03 -15.78 12.05
C LEU A 21 -14.00 -16.74 11.43
N TYR A 22 -12.98 -17.14 12.19
CA TYR A 22 -11.83 -17.90 11.68
C TYR A 22 -12.24 -19.17 10.93
N ASP A 23 -13.05 -20.02 11.56
CA ASP A 23 -13.43 -21.32 10.98
C ASP A 23 -14.23 -21.13 9.69
N THR A 24 -15.18 -20.19 9.68
CA THR A 24 -15.99 -19.86 8.51
C THR A 24 -15.14 -19.39 7.32
N VAL A 25 -14.25 -18.43 7.55
CA VAL A 25 -13.38 -17.87 6.49
C VAL A 25 -12.35 -18.89 6.04
N ARG A 26 -11.79 -19.68 6.97
CA ARG A 26 -10.83 -20.74 6.65
C ARG A 26 -11.44 -21.83 5.79
N SER A 27 -12.66 -22.28 6.10
CA SER A 27 -13.34 -23.31 5.29
C SER A 27 -13.57 -22.85 3.85
N TYR A 28 -13.92 -21.57 3.62
CA TYR A 28 -14.03 -21.05 2.26
C TYR A 28 -12.67 -20.98 1.55
N ILE A 29 -11.64 -20.43 2.21
CA ILE A 29 -10.33 -20.21 1.59
C ILE A 29 -9.57 -21.51 1.31
N GLU A 30 -9.60 -22.47 2.25
CA GLU A 30 -8.77 -23.69 2.19
C GLU A 30 -9.52 -24.89 1.63
N GLU A 31 -10.82 -25.02 1.94
CA GLU A 31 -11.62 -26.21 1.63
C GLU A 31 -12.57 -25.99 0.45
N GLN A 32 -12.66 -24.76 -0.08
CA GLN A 32 -13.58 -24.35 -1.17
C GLN A 32 -15.05 -24.64 -0.86
N ASN A 33 -15.42 -24.68 0.42
CA ASN A 33 -16.80 -24.78 0.86
C ASN A 33 -17.54 -23.47 0.59
N GLU A 34 -18.80 -23.50 0.17
CA GLU A 34 -19.56 -22.25 -0.09
C GLU A 34 -19.86 -21.45 1.18
N THR A 35 -19.87 -22.12 2.34
CA THR A 35 -20.01 -21.48 3.65
C THR A 35 -18.83 -20.54 3.92
N GLY A 36 -19.11 -19.25 4.14
CA GLY A 36 -18.09 -18.24 4.44
C GLY A 36 -17.63 -17.39 3.26
N LYS A 37 -18.25 -17.58 2.08
CA LYS A 37 -17.94 -16.79 0.88
C LYS A 37 -18.20 -15.30 1.08
N GLU A 38 -19.37 -14.94 1.62
CA GLU A 38 -19.78 -13.54 1.77
C GLU A 38 -18.87 -12.78 2.74
N GLU A 39 -18.56 -13.40 3.88
CA GLU A 39 -17.63 -12.86 4.88
C GLU A 39 -16.23 -12.71 4.29
N THR A 40 -15.74 -13.73 3.56
CA THR A 40 -14.41 -13.66 2.93
C THR A 40 -14.34 -12.58 1.88
N GLU A 41 -15.35 -12.45 1.01
CA GLU A 41 -15.41 -11.40 0.00
C GLU A 41 -15.51 -10.00 0.63
N ALA A 42 -16.24 -9.87 1.74
CA ALA A 42 -16.31 -8.63 2.49
C ALA A 42 -14.95 -8.27 3.11
N LEU A 43 -14.27 -9.21 3.76
CA LEU A 43 -12.93 -8.99 4.32
C LEU A 43 -11.91 -8.66 3.21
N LEU A 44 -12.00 -9.30 2.04
CA LEU A 44 -11.15 -8.99 0.89
C LEU A 44 -11.38 -7.57 0.36
N ARG A 45 -12.64 -7.10 0.32
CA ARG A 45 -12.94 -5.70 -0.02
C ARG A 45 -12.32 -4.75 0.99
N CYS A 46 -12.45 -5.05 2.29
CA CYS A 46 -11.85 -4.27 3.37
C CYS A 46 -10.32 -4.25 3.24
N PHE A 47 -9.68 -5.37 2.91
CA PHE A 47 -8.23 -5.43 2.69
C PHE A 47 -7.78 -4.47 1.59
N ASN A 48 -8.47 -4.48 0.45
CA ASN A 48 -8.14 -3.59 -0.66
C ASN A 48 -8.30 -2.11 -0.31
N LEU A 49 -9.32 -1.77 0.49
CA LEU A 49 -9.51 -0.40 0.98
C LEU A 49 -8.37 0.02 1.92
N VAL A 50 -8.04 -0.83 2.88
CA VAL A 50 -7.00 -0.56 3.88
C VAL A 50 -5.62 -0.50 3.23
N GLU A 51 -5.29 -1.40 2.31
CA GLU A 51 -4.00 -1.36 1.60
C GLU A 51 -3.86 -0.07 0.78
N ASN A 52 -4.94 0.35 0.12
CA ASN A 52 -4.96 1.61 -0.60
C ASN A 52 -4.83 2.82 0.34
N GLU A 53 -5.56 2.87 1.46
CA GLU A 53 -5.42 3.93 2.48
C GLU A 53 -3.98 4.01 3.01
N VAL A 54 -3.38 2.85 3.34
CA VAL A 54 -1.99 2.79 3.79
C VAL A 54 -1.05 3.32 2.71
N ALA A 55 -1.25 3.00 1.43
CA ALA A 55 -0.41 3.52 0.36
C ALA A 55 -0.59 5.01 0.06
N LEU A 56 -1.79 5.54 0.22
CA LEU A 56 -2.06 6.93 -0.12
C LEU A 56 -1.71 7.89 1.01
N ASP A 57 -2.10 7.55 2.24
CA ASP A 57 -2.13 8.50 3.35
C ASP A 57 -1.01 8.26 4.36
N TYR A 58 -0.60 7.01 4.58
CA TYR A 58 0.35 6.68 5.65
C TYR A 58 1.75 6.31 5.14
N LEU A 59 1.91 5.33 4.27
CA LEU A 59 3.20 4.76 3.88
C LEU A 59 3.30 4.64 2.36
N PRO A 60 3.57 5.74 1.63
CA PRO A 60 3.57 5.71 0.18
C PRO A 60 4.52 4.68 -0.43
N LEU A 61 3.95 3.88 -1.34
CA LEU A 61 4.70 2.97 -2.22
C LEU A 61 5.28 3.77 -3.37
N TYR A 62 6.54 3.51 -3.72
CA TYR A 62 7.24 4.24 -4.77
C TYR A 62 7.68 3.29 -5.88
N ALA A 63 7.48 3.73 -7.12
CA ALA A 63 8.06 3.12 -8.31
C ALA A 63 9.04 4.10 -8.96
N GLU A 64 10.00 3.53 -9.69
CA GLU A 64 10.95 4.29 -10.50
C GLU A 64 10.98 3.68 -11.89
N GLU A 65 10.71 4.50 -12.91
CA GLU A 65 10.62 4.07 -14.29
C GLU A 65 11.40 4.97 -15.22
N VAL A 66 11.98 4.37 -16.26
CA VAL A 66 12.68 5.09 -17.32
C VAL A 66 11.75 5.25 -18.51
N VAL A 67 11.55 6.49 -18.92
CA VAL A 67 10.67 6.87 -20.04
C VAL A 67 11.45 7.70 -21.05
N GLU A 68 11.20 7.48 -22.33
CA GLU A 68 11.71 8.31 -23.42
C GLU A 68 10.57 9.11 -24.05
N THR A 69 10.77 10.41 -24.24
CA THR A 69 9.78 11.29 -24.87
C THR A 69 10.45 12.35 -25.74
N ASP A 70 10.07 12.46 -27.01
CA ASP A 70 10.61 13.51 -27.89
C ASP A 70 9.97 14.88 -27.62
N THR A 71 8.71 14.88 -27.20
CA THR A 71 7.92 16.10 -26.98
C THR A 71 8.05 16.65 -25.56
N GLY A 72 8.66 15.89 -24.65
CA GLY A 72 8.70 16.21 -23.22
C GLY A 72 7.35 16.01 -22.51
N SER A 73 6.37 15.37 -23.14
CA SER A 73 5.10 14.99 -22.51
C SER A 73 5.12 13.50 -22.19
N VAL A 74 4.84 13.15 -20.93
CA VAL A 74 4.75 11.75 -20.45
C VAL A 74 3.37 11.54 -19.82
N TYR A 75 2.54 10.67 -20.41
CA TYR A 75 1.20 10.40 -19.90
C TYR A 75 1.26 9.41 -18.73
N TYR A 76 0.43 9.60 -17.70
CA TYR A 76 0.39 8.67 -16.57
C TYR A 76 -0.01 7.24 -16.98
N SER A 77 -0.81 7.11 -18.04
CA SER A 77 -1.21 5.81 -18.61
C SER A 77 -0.06 5.02 -19.25
N GLN A 78 1.10 5.65 -19.46
CA GLN A 78 2.30 4.99 -19.97
C GLN A 78 3.17 4.41 -18.85
N LEU A 79 2.92 4.80 -17.60
CA LEU A 79 3.62 4.27 -16.43
C LEU A 79 3.06 2.88 -16.08
N SER A 80 3.93 2.00 -15.57
CA SER A 80 3.54 0.64 -15.24
C SER A 80 2.57 0.53 -14.06
N ARG A 81 2.56 1.52 -13.15
CA ARG A 81 1.66 1.61 -12.01
C ARG A 81 0.81 2.88 -12.07
N SER A 82 -0.34 2.84 -11.41
CA SER A 82 -1.23 4.00 -11.30
C SER A 82 -0.57 5.09 -10.46
N ALA A 83 0.02 6.08 -11.13
CA ALA A 83 0.74 7.17 -10.50
C ALA A 83 -0.23 8.12 -9.79
N VAL A 84 0.02 8.34 -8.50
CA VAL A 84 -0.78 9.25 -7.65
C VAL A 84 -0.05 10.56 -7.44
N ARG A 85 1.28 10.50 -7.26
CA ARG A 85 2.10 11.69 -7.03
C ARG A 85 3.47 11.51 -7.62
N VAL A 86 3.85 12.41 -8.52
CA VAL A 86 5.24 12.48 -9.02
C VAL A 86 6.12 13.07 -7.93
N VAL A 87 7.20 12.38 -7.61
CA VAL A 87 8.13 12.76 -6.53
C VAL A 87 9.36 13.45 -7.12
N LYS A 88 9.92 12.86 -8.17
CA LYS A 88 11.16 13.32 -8.77
C LYS A 88 11.21 12.93 -10.25
N VAL A 89 11.74 13.83 -11.07
CA VAL A 89 12.13 13.53 -12.45
C VAL A 89 13.61 13.86 -12.57
N THR A 90 14.40 12.91 -13.06
CA THR A 90 15.81 13.10 -13.36
C THR A 90 16.12 12.76 -14.81
N ASP A 91 17.19 13.33 -15.34
CA ASP A 91 17.75 12.93 -16.63
C ASP A 91 18.53 11.61 -16.53
N GLU A 92 19.16 11.20 -17.63
CA GLU A 92 19.99 9.99 -17.70
C GLU A 92 21.27 10.05 -16.86
N TRP A 93 21.67 11.25 -16.41
CA TRP A 93 22.84 11.50 -15.57
C TRP A 93 22.46 11.76 -14.10
N ASP A 94 21.21 11.43 -13.71
CA ASP A 94 20.64 11.65 -12.37
C ASP A 94 20.56 13.13 -11.93
N ASN A 95 20.63 14.10 -12.86
CA ASN A 95 20.36 15.51 -12.55
C ASN A 95 18.87 15.78 -12.50
N ASP A 96 18.46 16.68 -11.60
CA ASP A 96 17.06 17.06 -11.44
C ASP A 96 16.54 17.79 -12.69
N ALA A 97 15.51 17.23 -13.32
CA ALA A 97 14.85 17.82 -14.48
C ALA A 97 13.61 18.61 -14.03
N PRO A 98 13.43 19.87 -14.47
CA PRO A 98 12.24 20.63 -14.14
C PRO A 98 11.01 20.05 -14.83
N PHE A 99 9.92 19.90 -14.09
CA PHE A 99 8.65 19.39 -14.63
C PHE A 99 7.44 20.18 -14.13
N ARG A 100 6.34 20.09 -14.88
CA ARG A 100 5.01 20.59 -14.51
C ARG A 100 3.99 19.47 -14.58
N LEU A 101 3.04 19.49 -13.66
CA LEU A 101 1.98 18.51 -13.57
C LEU A 101 0.73 18.99 -14.29
N PHE A 102 0.14 18.10 -15.09
CA PHE A 102 -1.19 18.24 -15.67
C PHE A 102 -2.03 17.02 -15.25
N PRO A 103 -3.37 17.09 -15.41
CA PRO A 103 -4.26 16.00 -14.97
C PRO A 103 -3.97 14.63 -15.61
N GLU A 104 -3.51 14.59 -16.86
CA GLU A 104 -3.28 13.35 -17.61
C GLU A 104 -1.80 13.04 -17.88
N TYR A 105 -0.92 14.03 -17.74
CA TYR A 105 0.48 13.92 -18.11
C TYR A 105 1.40 14.84 -17.32
N ILE A 106 2.68 14.56 -17.41
CA ILE A 106 3.78 15.37 -16.89
C ILE A 106 4.43 16.07 -18.07
N LYS A 107 4.69 17.37 -17.95
CA LYS A 107 5.48 18.13 -18.92
C LYS A 107 6.89 18.35 -18.39
N THR A 108 7.89 17.96 -19.15
CA THR A 108 9.32 17.98 -18.83
C THR A 108 10.12 18.24 -20.12
N GLN A 109 11.44 18.18 -20.05
CA GLN A 109 12.32 18.20 -21.23
C GLN A 109 12.20 16.90 -22.04
N GLY A 110 12.50 16.96 -23.34
CA GLY A 110 12.57 15.75 -24.17
C GLY A 110 13.83 14.92 -23.84
N GLY A 111 13.80 13.66 -24.23
CA GLY A 111 14.89 12.69 -24.05
C GLY A 111 14.53 11.57 -23.08
N ARG A 112 15.59 10.87 -22.62
CA ARG A 112 15.49 9.76 -21.68
C ARG A 112 15.49 10.29 -20.25
N LEU A 113 14.45 9.94 -19.50
CA LEU A 113 14.20 10.44 -18.16
C LEU A 113 13.88 9.30 -17.21
N LYS A 114 14.20 9.49 -15.95
CA LYS A 114 13.83 8.61 -14.85
C LYS A 114 12.81 9.32 -13.97
N ILE A 115 11.64 8.72 -13.83
CA ILE A 115 10.52 9.27 -13.07
C ILE A 115 10.32 8.41 -11.84
N ARG A 116 10.49 9.03 -10.67
CA ARG A 116 10.11 8.45 -9.39
C ARG A 116 8.76 9.00 -8.97
N TYR A 117 7.82 8.12 -8.70
CA TYR A 117 6.46 8.48 -8.35
C TYR A 117 5.89 7.55 -7.28
N ALA A 118 4.94 8.07 -6.50
CA ALA A 118 4.13 7.28 -5.59
C ALA A 118 2.93 6.72 -6.34
N TYR A 119 2.55 5.48 -6.04
CA TYR A 119 1.50 4.78 -6.78
C TYR A 119 0.45 4.17 -5.85
N ALA A 120 -0.75 3.97 -6.39
CA ALA A 120 -1.83 3.24 -5.73
C ALA A 120 -1.70 1.74 -6.04
N PRO A 121 -1.78 0.85 -5.04
CA PRO A 121 -1.73 -0.59 -5.24
C PRO A 121 -2.93 -1.06 -6.06
N GLU A 122 -2.72 -2.07 -6.90
CA GLU A 122 -3.79 -2.71 -7.66
C GLU A 122 -4.69 -3.55 -6.76
N LYS A 123 -5.95 -3.73 -7.17
CA LYS A 123 -6.90 -4.57 -6.45
C LYS A 123 -6.40 -6.02 -6.41
N LYS A 124 -6.25 -6.55 -5.19
CA LYS A 124 -5.77 -7.89 -4.88
C LYS A 124 -6.90 -8.90 -4.73
N GLY A 125 -6.64 -10.12 -5.16
CA GLY A 125 -7.34 -11.34 -4.79
C GLY A 125 -6.74 -12.03 -3.57
N ILE A 126 -7.37 -13.13 -3.14
CA ILE A 126 -7.00 -13.87 -1.92
C ILE A 126 -5.59 -14.49 -2.03
N ALA A 127 -5.23 -14.97 -3.23
CA ALA A 127 -3.96 -15.62 -3.49
C ALA A 127 -2.81 -14.64 -3.74
N ASP A 128 -3.12 -13.34 -3.87
CA ASP A 128 -2.12 -12.34 -4.18
C ASP A 128 -1.31 -11.94 -2.94
N GLU A 129 -0.21 -11.25 -3.20
CA GLU A 129 0.62 -10.64 -2.19
C GLU A 129 0.38 -9.14 -2.13
N SER A 130 0.51 -8.59 -0.92
CA SER A 130 0.56 -7.15 -0.69
C SER A 130 1.80 -6.56 -1.35
N ASP A 131 1.69 -5.31 -1.80
CA ASP A 131 2.84 -4.56 -2.32
C ASP A 131 3.85 -4.19 -1.20
N TYR A 132 3.47 -4.37 0.07
CA TYR A 132 4.35 -4.17 1.21
C TYR A 132 5.14 -5.43 1.56
N LEU A 133 6.47 -5.34 1.47
CA LEU A 133 7.38 -6.47 1.76
C LEU A 133 7.84 -6.55 3.22
N THR A 134 8.20 -5.42 3.85
CA THR A 134 8.85 -5.43 5.18
C THR A 134 8.48 -4.27 6.10
N GLN A 135 7.87 -3.22 5.55
CA GLN A 135 7.56 -2.01 6.32
C GLN A 135 6.32 -2.18 7.20
N VAL A 136 5.43 -3.09 6.82
CA VAL A 136 4.12 -3.28 7.45
C VAL A 136 4.04 -4.71 7.95
N SER A 137 3.37 -4.93 9.09
CA SER A 137 3.12 -6.27 9.59
C SER A 137 1.74 -6.76 9.11
N PRO A 138 1.53 -8.06 8.88
CA PRO A 138 0.21 -8.60 8.52
C PRO A 138 -0.89 -8.23 9.53
N ARG A 139 -0.52 -8.12 10.82
CA ARG A 139 -1.43 -7.70 11.89
C ARG A 139 -1.93 -6.27 11.74
N LEU A 140 -1.08 -5.35 11.24
CA LEU A 140 -1.50 -3.97 10.99
C LEU A 140 -2.67 -3.96 9.99
N PHE A 141 -2.53 -4.68 8.87
CA PHE A 141 -3.62 -4.81 7.91
C PHE A 141 -4.83 -5.50 8.53
N ALA A 142 -4.64 -6.56 9.31
CA ALA A 142 -5.75 -7.26 9.93
C ALA A 142 -6.59 -6.37 10.86
N TYR A 143 -5.96 -5.45 11.61
CA TYR A 143 -6.70 -4.49 12.44
C TYR A 143 -7.50 -3.49 11.61
N GLY A 144 -6.93 -2.95 10.52
CA GLY A 144 -7.66 -2.08 9.61
C GLY A 144 -8.82 -2.82 8.95
N VAL A 145 -8.59 -4.06 8.49
CA VAL A 145 -9.61 -4.93 7.88
C VAL A 145 -10.74 -5.20 8.86
N ALA A 146 -10.43 -5.53 10.12
CA ALA A 146 -11.43 -5.76 11.15
C ALA A 146 -12.24 -4.50 11.46
N ALA A 147 -11.58 -3.33 11.52
CA ALA A 147 -12.26 -2.05 11.73
C ALA A 147 -13.25 -1.72 10.60
N GLU A 148 -12.80 -1.79 9.34
CA GLU A 148 -13.61 -1.54 8.15
C GLU A 148 -14.76 -2.56 8.01
N TYR A 149 -14.51 -3.82 8.36
CA TYR A 149 -15.55 -4.84 8.35
C TYR A 149 -16.64 -4.57 9.38
N CYS A 150 -16.26 -4.27 10.64
CA CYS A 150 -17.21 -3.87 11.69
C CYS A 150 -17.98 -2.61 11.30
N LEU A 151 -17.31 -1.63 10.68
CA LEU A 151 -17.94 -0.40 10.19
C LEU A 151 -18.99 -0.71 9.11
N ALA A 152 -18.65 -1.56 8.14
CA ALA A 152 -19.56 -1.98 7.07
C ALA A 152 -20.80 -2.72 7.60
N LEU A 153 -20.67 -3.44 8.72
CA LEU A 153 -21.79 -4.10 9.40
C LEU A 153 -22.57 -3.19 10.36
N GLY A 154 -22.12 -1.95 10.59
CA GLY A 154 -22.75 -1.01 11.52
C GLY A 154 -22.45 -1.29 13.00
N ILE A 155 -21.43 -2.10 13.31
CA ILE A 155 -21.00 -2.42 14.68
C ILE A 155 -19.94 -1.39 15.11
N PHE A 156 -20.40 -0.18 15.42
CA PHE A 156 -19.52 0.98 15.63
C PHE A 156 -18.59 0.86 16.85
N GLU A 157 -19.04 0.20 17.92
CA GLU A 157 -18.23 0.04 19.14
C GLU A 157 -16.98 -0.81 18.87
N ASP A 158 -17.16 -1.98 18.25
CA ASP A 158 -16.05 -2.85 17.86
C ASP A 158 -15.17 -2.19 16.81
N ALA A 159 -15.78 -1.50 15.82
CA ALA A 159 -15.04 -0.76 14.81
C ALA A 159 -14.08 0.26 15.44
N ALA A 160 -14.53 1.01 16.47
CA ALA A 160 -13.70 1.98 17.17
C ALA A 160 -12.53 1.33 17.94
N VAL A 161 -12.72 0.14 18.51
CA VAL A 161 -11.66 -0.62 19.20
C VAL A 161 -10.59 -1.04 18.20
N TRP A 162 -10.99 -1.59 17.04
CA TRP A 162 -10.06 -2.03 16.00
C TRP A 162 -9.35 -0.87 15.32
N ASP A 163 -10.06 0.22 15.02
CA ASP A 163 -9.50 1.44 14.46
C ASP A 163 -8.41 2.04 15.36
N LYS A 164 -8.63 2.03 16.68
CA LYS A 164 -7.60 2.47 17.63
C LYS A 164 -6.34 1.61 17.54
N LYS A 165 -6.48 0.28 17.55
CA LYS A 165 -5.34 -0.65 17.42
C LYS A 165 -4.62 -0.48 16.07
N TYR A 166 -5.38 -0.24 15.00
CA TYR A 166 -4.85 0.03 13.66
C TYR A 166 -4.00 1.31 13.62
N LYS A 167 -4.52 2.42 14.15
CA LYS A 167 -3.79 3.70 14.25
C LYS A 167 -2.56 3.62 15.14
N ASP A 168 -2.65 2.91 16.26
CA ASP A 168 -1.51 2.64 17.14
C ASP A 168 -0.41 1.84 16.39
N ALA A 169 -0.81 0.84 15.59
CA ALA A 169 0.10 0.05 14.77
C ALA A 169 0.77 0.90 13.66
N ILE A 170 0.01 1.74 12.94
CA ILE A 170 0.58 2.68 11.95
C ILE A 170 1.61 3.60 12.60
N THR A 171 1.27 4.16 13.77
CA THR A 171 2.15 5.08 14.49
C THR A 171 3.45 4.39 14.91
N ALA A 172 3.37 3.13 15.35
CA ALA A 172 4.54 2.33 15.68
C ALA A 172 5.44 2.08 14.46
N THR A 173 4.85 1.76 13.30
CA THR A 173 5.58 1.58 12.05
C THR A 173 6.32 2.86 11.63
N TYR A 174 5.69 4.02 11.78
CA TYR A 174 6.32 5.32 11.50
C TYR A 174 7.56 5.59 12.35
N ARG A 175 7.48 5.27 13.65
CA ARG A 175 8.57 5.52 14.62
C ARG A 175 9.77 4.58 14.45
N ALA A 176 9.61 3.47 13.76
CA ALA A 176 10.69 2.51 13.48
C ALA A 176 11.67 2.99 12.40
N LYS A 177 11.41 4.11 11.70
CA LYS A 177 12.40 4.73 10.80
C LYS A 177 13.62 5.18 11.62
N PRO A 178 14.86 4.92 11.14
CA PRO A 178 16.04 5.34 11.87
C PRO A 178 15.97 6.85 12.11
N VAL A 179 16.03 7.23 13.39
CA VAL A 179 16.18 8.61 13.84
C VAL A 179 17.22 9.27 12.97
N ARG A 180 16.91 10.44 12.38
CA ARG A 180 17.85 11.23 11.56
C ARG A 180 19.23 11.20 12.23
N VAL A 181 20.17 10.46 11.63
CA VAL A 181 21.54 10.46 12.09
C VAL A 181 22.07 11.85 11.76
N ILE A 182 22.24 12.68 12.80
CA ILE A 182 22.90 13.98 12.67
C ILE A 182 24.32 13.68 12.17
N GLN A 183 24.61 14.06 10.92
CA GLN A 183 25.93 13.94 10.34
C GLN A 183 26.94 14.64 11.26
N SER A 184 28.05 13.97 11.59
CA SER A 184 29.08 14.60 12.42
C SER A 184 29.60 15.84 11.72
N ARG A 185 29.56 16.97 12.41
CA ARG A 185 30.14 18.22 11.89
C ARG A 185 31.65 18.07 11.90
N ARG A 186 32.28 18.19 10.73
CA ARG A 186 33.73 18.38 10.64
C ARG A 186 34.05 19.72 11.29
N TRP A 187 34.95 19.72 12.26
CA TRP A 187 35.53 20.96 12.79
C TRP A 187 36.38 21.59 11.68
N VAL A 188 36.11 22.86 11.40
CA VAL A 188 36.97 23.73 10.58
C VAL A 188 37.90 24.47 11.52
#